data_AF-A0A537C9F5-F1
#
_entry.id   AF-A0A537C9F5-F1
#
_cell.length_a   1.000
_cell.length_b   1.000
_cell.length_c   1.000
_cell.angle_alpha   90.00
_cell.angle_beta   90.00
_cell.angle_gamma   90.00
#
_symmetry.space_group_name_H-M   'P 1'
#
loop_
_entity.id
_entity.type
_entity.pdbx_description
1 polymer ?
#
loop_
_entity_poly.entity_id
_entity_poly.type
_entity_poly.pdbx_seq_one_letter_code
_entity_poly.pdbx_strand_id
1 'polypeptide(L)'
;MEHGELRVDGSLIANSVEVDARLAVGKSATAHDFDVGGTLDIGGSITASKVEVGGSFRVEGDANVEEIDVGGRVEVNGQIKCVRLDAGGSAQVGGGEISRTIDVGGSFASLKLLKFDKIDVGGTVTLDEGGEGGTIDVGGRFESKGNLIFESIDVGGTVDINGNGEGEEVDIGGMLEVSGNLQLKRDLEIGGKARIGGILKLASLEVGGMIEADLIEAEDEVEVGGRLRTSKGTRAKTIELGHRSEAIGVLVGGRVKIGDNARVEDVYADTVEMGERVRAGNVYAKNARFESRCRISGEVRYSERIEAEPDVVGWAWRNGLV
;
A
#
# COMPACT_ATOMS: atom_id res chain seq x y z
N MET A 1 -3.56 50.19 0.20
CA MET A 1 -2.87 49.65 1.38
C MET A 1 -1.45 49.40 0.93
N GLU A 2 -0.46 50.06 1.54
CA GLU A 2 0.94 49.74 1.25
C GLU A 2 1.20 48.32 1.75
N HIS A 3 1.66 47.44 0.85
CA HIS A 3 2.11 46.11 1.25
C HIS A 3 3.45 46.30 1.96
N GLY A 4 3.42 46.31 3.29
CA GLY A 4 4.62 46.39 4.10
C GLY A 4 5.53 45.20 3.78
N GLU A 5 6.77 45.49 3.39
CA GLU A 5 7.81 44.50 3.17
C GLU A 5 8.98 44.82 4.09
N LEU A 6 9.42 43.82 4.85
CA LEU A 6 10.70 43.84 5.55
C LEU A 6 11.68 42.93 4.82
N ARG A 7 12.86 43.46 4.51
CA ARG A 7 13.96 42.70 3.92
C ARG A 7 15.16 42.67 4.85
N VAL A 8 15.63 41.46 5.13
CA VAL A 8 16.85 41.18 5.90
C VAL A 8 17.85 40.55 4.95
N ASP A 9 18.84 41.29 4.45
CA ASP A 9 19.84 40.73 3.52
C ASP A 9 20.76 39.67 4.19
N GLY A 10 20.85 39.70 5.52
CA GLY A 10 21.61 38.75 6.33
C GLY A 10 20.76 37.59 6.87
N SER A 11 21.19 37.07 8.02
CA SER A 11 20.42 36.09 8.78
C SER A 11 19.50 36.79 9.77
N LEU A 12 18.36 36.18 10.06
CA LEU A 12 17.43 36.61 11.10
C LEU A 12 17.61 35.72 12.33
N ILE A 13 17.82 36.32 13.50
CA ILE A 13 17.79 35.62 14.79
C ILE A 13 16.81 36.39 15.67
N ALA A 14 15.76 35.72 16.09
CA ALA A 14 14.73 36.30 16.95
C ALA A 14 14.23 35.25 17.95
N ASN A 15 13.42 35.67 18.92
CA ASN A 15 12.67 34.71 19.73
C ASN A 15 11.39 34.27 19.00
N SER A 16 10.66 35.23 18.44
CA SER A 16 9.43 35.02 17.68
C SER A 16 9.41 35.93 16.47
N VAL A 17 8.81 35.47 15.38
CA VAL A 17 8.66 36.19 14.12
C VAL A 17 7.21 36.09 13.65
N GLU A 18 6.53 37.22 13.54
CA GLU A 18 5.16 37.33 13.03
C GLU A 18 5.19 38.07 11.68
N VAL A 19 4.55 37.50 10.67
CA VAL A 19 4.56 38.02 9.30
C VAL A 19 3.14 38.21 8.78
N ASP A 20 2.61 39.42 8.90
CA ASP A 20 1.28 39.76 8.35
C ASP A 20 1.26 39.93 6.83
N ALA A 21 2.31 40.55 6.27
CA ALA A 21 2.36 40.93 4.85
C ALA A 21 3.53 40.26 4.12
N ARG A 22 4.75 40.79 4.21
CA ARG A 22 5.92 40.16 3.57
C ARG A 22 7.21 40.32 4.38
N LEU A 23 7.91 39.20 4.57
CA LEU A 23 9.27 39.14 5.12
C LEU A 23 10.16 38.33 4.19
N ALA A 24 11.30 38.91 3.78
CA ALA A 24 12.33 38.23 3.02
C ALA A 24 13.65 38.19 3.81
N VAL A 25 14.20 36.99 4.03
CA VAL A 25 15.49 36.77 4.69
C VAL A 25 16.47 36.20 3.67
N GLY A 26 17.53 36.93 3.36
CA GLY A 26 18.49 36.57 2.31
C GLY A 26 19.36 35.36 2.65
N LYS A 27 19.54 35.05 3.93
CA LYS A 27 20.26 33.86 4.42
C LYS A 27 19.33 33.01 5.30
N SER A 28 19.83 32.48 6.41
CA SER A 28 19.08 31.61 7.31
C SER A 28 18.26 32.40 8.32
N ALA A 29 17.18 31.79 8.81
CA ALA A 29 16.40 32.30 9.94
C ALA A 29 16.41 31.34 11.11
N THR A 30 16.48 31.87 12.33
CA THR A 30 16.36 31.10 13.56
C THR A 30 15.44 31.83 14.51
N ALA A 31 14.40 31.16 14.97
CA ALA A 31 13.52 31.63 16.03
C ALA A 31 12.95 30.44 16.80
N HIS A 32 12.31 30.69 17.94
CA HIS A 32 11.50 29.66 18.58
C HIS A 32 10.22 29.44 17.77
N ASP A 33 9.52 30.53 17.44
CA ASP A 33 8.22 30.52 16.75
C ASP A 33 8.24 31.38 15.48
N PHE A 34 7.65 30.86 14.41
CA PHE A 34 7.26 31.63 13.22
C PHE A 34 5.75 31.54 13.01
N ASP A 35 5.07 32.68 12.94
CA ASP A 35 3.67 32.80 12.54
C ASP A 35 3.60 33.57 11.22
N VAL A 36 3.12 32.92 10.17
CA VAL A 36 3.12 33.43 8.80
C VAL A 36 1.69 33.55 8.28
N GLY A 37 1.06 34.71 8.50
CA GLY A 37 -0.22 35.08 7.88
C GLY A 37 -0.07 35.54 6.42
N GLY A 38 1.04 36.21 6.10
CA GLY A 38 1.36 36.77 4.79
C GLY A 38 2.33 35.89 3.99
N THR A 39 3.50 36.41 3.64
CA THR A 39 4.54 35.69 2.89
C THR A 39 5.89 35.78 3.58
N LEU A 40 6.51 34.64 3.87
CA LEU A 40 7.87 34.51 4.37
C LEU A 40 8.74 33.76 3.36
N ASP A 41 9.75 34.43 2.83
CA ASP A 41 10.77 33.86 1.93
C ASP A 41 12.13 33.78 2.65
N ILE A 42 12.70 32.59 2.79
CA ILE A 42 14.03 32.36 3.38
C ILE A 42 14.96 31.79 2.31
N GLY A 43 16.02 32.54 1.97
CA GLY A 43 17.02 32.14 0.97
C GLY A 43 18.02 31.09 1.47
N GLY A 44 18.13 30.88 2.79
CA GLY A 44 18.94 29.84 3.42
C GLY A 44 18.07 28.78 4.11
N SER A 45 18.58 28.25 5.23
CA SER A 45 17.89 27.25 6.05
C SER A 45 17.10 27.89 7.21
N ILE A 46 16.16 27.15 7.78
CA ILE A 46 15.45 27.52 9.00
C ILE A 46 15.73 26.54 10.15
N THR A 47 15.84 27.10 11.36
CA THR A 47 15.75 26.34 12.61
C THR A 47 14.64 26.93 13.47
N ALA A 48 13.66 26.12 13.88
CA ALA A 48 12.58 26.56 14.75
C ALA A 48 12.05 25.45 15.67
N SER A 49 11.33 25.83 16.72
CA SER A 49 10.50 24.88 17.47
C SER A 49 9.15 24.74 16.80
N LYS A 50 8.47 25.86 16.48
CA LYS A 50 7.15 25.86 15.86
C LYS A 50 7.08 26.78 14.65
N VAL A 51 6.39 26.33 13.60
CA VAL A 51 6.05 27.14 12.42
C VAL A 51 4.56 26.97 12.13
N GLU A 52 3.80 28.06 12.20
CA GLU A 52 2.38 28.13 11.80
C GLU A 52 2.25 28.96 10.52
N VAL A 53 1.55 28.42 9.52
CA VAL A 53 1.45 29.05 8.19
C VAL A 53 0.00 29.15 7.75
N GLY A 54 -0.58 30.35 7.86
CA GLY A 54 -1.85 30.69 7.23
C GLY A 54 -1.70 31.18 5.78
N GLY A 55 -0.56 31.79 5.46
CA GLY A 55 -0.22 32.35 4.15
C GLY A 55 0.72 31.47 3.33
N SER A 56 1.89 31.99 2.98
CA SER A 56 2.92 31.30 2.20
C SER A 56 4.27 31.33 2.88
N PHE A 57 4.87 30.17 3.09
CA PHE A 57 6.18 30.00 3.68
C PHE A 57 7.11 29.22 2.75
N ARG A 58 8.21 29.85 2.32
CA ARG A 58 9.20 29.24 1.42
C ARG A 58 10.59 29.25 2.04
N VAL A 59 11.27 28.11 1.94
CA VAL A 59 12.65 27.92 2.37
C VAL A 59 13.45 27.29 1.23
N GLU A 60 14.48 27.98 0.75
CA GLU A 60 15.35 27.46 -0.31
C GLU A 60 16.32 26.38 0.20
N GLY A 61 16.75 26.48 1.46
CA GLY A 61 17.60 25.49 2.12
C GLY A 61 16.83 24.44 2.91
N ASP A 62 17.49 23.91 3.93
CA ASP A 62 16.93 22.88 4.82
C ASP A 62 16.03 23.48 5.90
N ALA A 63 15.09 22.69 6.40
CA ALA A 63 14.24 23.04 7.53
C ALA A 63 14.42 22.07 8.69
N ASN A 64 14.89 22.56 9.84
CA ASN A 64 14.97 21.80 11.08
C ASN A 64 13.97 22.38 12.07
N VAL A 65 12.79 21.76 12.15
CA VAL A 65 11.63 22.32 12.87
C VAL A 65 10.94 21.22 13.67
N GLU A 66 10.64 21.43 14.95
CA GLU A 66 9.96 20.38 15.72
C GLU A 66 8.52 20.16 15.23
N GLU A 67 7.74 21.23 15.06
CA GLU A 67 6.34 21.18 14.60
C GLU A 67 6.04 22.20 13.49
N ILE A 68 5.36 21.76 12.44
CA ILE A 68 4.86 22.60 11.35
C ILE A 68 3.35 22.39 11.20
N ASP A 69 2.57 23.47 11.29
CA ASP A 69 1.14 23.51 10.99
C ASP A 69 0.90 24.37 9.74
N VAL A 70 0.30 23.75 8.72
CA VAL A 70 0.10 24.35 7.40
C VAL A 70 -1.38 24.50 7.12
N GLY A 71 -1.94 25.68 7.36
CA GLY A 71 -3.25 26.08 6.84
C GLY A 71 -3.19 26.64 5.41
N GLY A 72 -2.07 27.27 5.05
CA GLY A 72 -1.81 27.88 3.75
C GLY A 72 -0.91 27.01 2.87
N ARG A 73 0.29 27.52 2.52
CA ARG A 73 1.27 26.82 1.69
C ARG A 73 2.67 26.84 2.30
N VAL A 74 3.29 25.67 2.39
CA VAL A 74 4.70 25.48 2.74
C VAL A 74 5.47 24.87 1.57
N GLU A 75 6.65 25.42 1.26
CA GLU A 75 7.58 24.90 0.26
C GLU A 75 9.01 24.93 0.82
N VAL A 76 9.58 23.75 1.10
CA VAL A 76 10.97 23.58 1.52
C VAL A 76 11.72 22.86 0.41
N ASN A 77 12.65 23.54 -0.25
CA ASN A 77 13.41 22.97 -1.38
C ASN A 77 14.53 22.03 -0.93
N GLY A 78 15.08 22.25 0.28
CA GLY A 78 16.05 21.38 0.92
C GLY A 78 15.42 20.20 1.67
N GLN A 79 16.21 19.59 2.54
CA GLN A 79 15.73 18.50 3.39
C GLN A 79 14.94 19.05 4.58
N ILE A 80 13.88 18.34 4.94
CA ILE A 80 13.19 18.55 6.20
C ILE A 80 13.72 17.60 7.27
N LYS A 81 13.93 18.11 8.48
CA LYS A 81 14.01 17.34 9.72
C LYS A 81 12.93 17.85 10.65
N CYS A 82 11.90 17.05 10.84
CA CYS A 82 10.75 17.45 11.64
C CYS A 82 10.25 16.34 12.54
N VAL A 83 9.55 16.69 13.62
CA VAL A 83 8.88 15.70 14.47
C VAL A 83 7.43 15.54 14.03
N ARG A 84 6.71 16.64 13.83
CA ARG A 84 5.28 16.64 13.46
C ARG A 84 4.99 17.63 12.34
N LEU A 85 4.28 17.17 11.32
CA LEU A 85 3.77 18.02 10.24
C LEU A 85 2.27 17.81 10.11
N ASP A 86 1.49 18.89 10.22
CA ASP A 86 0.06 18.94 9.92
C ASP A 86 -0.15 19.76 8.64
N ALA A 87 -0.68 19.12 7.61
CA ALA A 87 -0.97 19.72 6.31
C ALA A 87 -2.49 19.79 6.08
N GLY A 88 -3.15 20.77 6.70
CA GLY A 88 -4.52 21.16 6.35
C GLY A 88 -4.63 21.85 4.98
N GLY A 89 -3.58 22.59 4.60
CA GLY A 89 -3.38 23.25 3.32
C GLY A 89 -2.45 22.44 2.39
N SER A 90 -1.39 23.08 1.86
CA SER A 90 -0.44 22.43 0.95
C SER A 90 0.99 22.49 1.47
N ALA A 91 1.63 21.34 1.70
CA ALA A 91 3.02 21.24 2.10
C ALA A 91 3.86 20.48 1.06
N GLN A 92 4.99 21.05 0.65
CA GLN A 92 5.97 20.40 -0.22
C GLN A 92 7.36 20.45 0.41
N VAL A 93 8.07 19.33 0.41
CA VAL A 93 9.44 19.22 0.93
C VAL A 93 10.37 18.52 -0.08
N GLY A 94 11.66 18.83 -0.02
CA GLY A 94 12.69 18.25 -0.88
C GLY A 94 13.17 16.85 -0.47
N GLY A 95 12.44 16.14 0.40
CA GLY A 95 12.85 14.91 1.07
C GLY A 95 13.30 15.15 2.52
N GLY A 96 13.78 14.11 3.20
CA GLY A 96 14.29 14.21 4.57
C GLY A 96 13.61 13.24 5.53
N GLU A 97 13.34 13.67 6.76
CA GLU A 97 12.81 12.83 7.85
C GLU A 97 11.74 13.58 8.66
N ILE A 98 10.59 12.92 8.87
CA ILE A 98 9.53 13.36 9.79
C ILE A 98 9.25 12.25 10.80
N SER A 99 9.83 12.37 11.99
CA SER A 99 10.06 11.25 12.92
C SER A 99 8.92 10.92 13.88
N ARG A 100 7.70 11.39 13.65
CA ARG A 100 6.56 10.99 14.48
C ARG A 100 5.25 10.90 13.71
N THR A 101 4.80 11.99 13.12
CA THR A 101 3.50 12.01 12.44
C THR A 101 3.47 13.05 11.33
N ILE A 102 2.93 12.63 10.19
CA ILE A 102 2.46 13.49 9.11
C ILE A 102 0.94 13.32 9.06
N ASP A 103 0.19 14.36 9.41
CA ASP A 103 -1.28 14.40 9.27
C ASP A 103 -1.62 15.25 8.05
N VAL A 104 -2.44 14.73 7.14
CA VAL A 104 -2.71 15.37 5.85
C VAL A 104 -4.21 15.44 5.60
N GLY A 105 -4.80 16.59 5.92
CA GLY A 105 -6.18 16.93 5.50
C GLY A 105 -6.26 17.53 4.10
N GLY A 106 -5.23 18.26 3.68
CA GLY A 106 -5.10 18.90 2.37
C GLY A 106 -4.19 18.10 1.43
N SER A 107 -2.98 18.61 1.17
CA SER A 107 -2.00 17.93 0.32
C SER A 107 -0.58 18.00 0.87
N PHE A 108 0.13 16.88 0.83
CA PHE A 108 1.54 16.80 1.16
C PHE A 108 2.33 16.13 0.03
N ALA A 109 3.48 16.70 -0.33
CA ALA A 109 4.38 16.15 -1.34
C ALA A 109 5.84 16.12 -0.86
N SER A 110 6.51 15.00 -1.08
CA SER A 110 7.97 14.91 -0.94
C SER A 110 8.59 14.66 -2.31
N LEU A 111 9.48 15.55 -2.74
CA LEU A 111 10.12 15.48 -4.06
C LEU A 111 11.24 14.45 -4.13
N LYS A 112 11.82 14.08 -2.98
CA LYS A 112 12.85 13.04 -2.85
C LYS A 112 12.44 12.06 -1.76
N LEU A 113 13.30 11.06 -1.52
CA LEU A 113 13.11 10.07 -0.47
C LEU A 113 12.76 10.71 0.88
N LEU A 114 11.69 10.21 1.49
CA LEU A 114 11.20 10.62 2.80
C LEU A 114 11.28 9.45 3.77
N LYS A 115 11.83 9.73 4.95
CA LYS A 115 11.71 8.86 6.12
C LYS A 115 10.59 9.35 7.02
N PHE A 116 9.75 8.43 7.51
CA PHE A 116 8.63 8.79 8.36
C PHE A 116 8.27 7.68 9.36
N ASP A 117 7.66 8.04 10.48
CA ASP A 117 7.15 7.06 11.45
C ASP A 117 5.69 6.70 11.16
N LYS A 118 4.82 7.71 11.04
CA LYS A 118 3.41 7.55 10.71
C LYS A 118 2.95 8.61 9.70
N ILE A 119 2.14 8.19 8.73
CA ILE A 119 1.36 9.08 7.86
C ILE A 119 -0.13 8.77 8.04
N ASP A 120 -0.93 9.81 8.26
CA ASP A 120 -2.39 9.77 8.30
C ASP A 120 -2.93 10.61 7.14
N VAL A 121 -3.67 9.98 6.23
CA VAL A 121 -4.05 10.58 4.95
C VAL A 121 -5.57 10.73 4.87
N GLY A 122 -6.07 11.92 5.24
CA GLY A 122 -7.44 12.34 4.92
C GLY A 122 -7.56 12.97 3.51
N GLY A 123 -6.48 13.62 3.06
CA GLY A 123 -6.38 14.35 1.80
C GLY A 123 -5.56 13.60 0.73
N THR A 124 -4.48 14.21 0.24
CA THR A 124 -3.60 13.61 -0.78
C THR A 124 -2.13 13.66 -0.38
N VAL A 125 -1.45 12.52 -0.47
CA VAL A 125 0.00 12.40 -0.29
C VAL A 125 0.67 11.94 -1.58
N THR A 126 1.79 12.56 -1.94
CA THR A 126 2.65 12.11 -3.04
C THR A 126 4.12 12.03 -2.61
N LEU A 127 4.73 10.85 -2.75
CA LEU A 127 6.16 10.63 -2.58
C LEU A 127 6.81 10.36 -3.94
N ASP A 128 7.52 11.34 -4.49
CA ASP A 128 8.01 11.28 -5.87
C ASP A 128 9.13 10.25 -6.09
N GLU A 129 10.01 10.08 -5.10
CA GLU A 129 11.05 9.04 -5.15
C GLU A 129 10.75 7.85 -4.22
N GLY A 130 9.58 7.86 -3.58
CA GLY A 130 9.18 6.88 -2.57
C GLY A 130 9.66 7.24 -1.15
N GLY A 131 9.72 6.25 -0.28
CA GLY A 131 10.03 6.47 1.12
C GLY A 131 10.23 5.19 1.92
N GLU A 132 10.65 5.38 3.16
CA GLU A 132 10.85 4.33 4.16
C GLU A 132 10.20 4.78 5.46
N GLY A 133 9.27 3.99 5.99
CA GLY A 133 8.65 4.36 7.25
C GLY A 133 7.84 3.29 7.94
N GLY A 134 7.08 3.70 8.95
CA GLY A 134 6.24 2.83 9.75
C GLY A 134 4.83 2.67 9.16
N THR A 135 3.84 3.20 9.87
CA THR A 135 2.41 3.01 9.56
C THR A 135 1.88 4.06 8.58
N ILE A 136 1.05 3.64 7.63
CA ILE A 136 0.31 4.52 6.72
C ILE A 136 -1.18 4.21 6.84
N ASP A 137 -1.98 5.17 7.30
CA ASP A 137 -3.44 5.08 7.37
C ASP A 137 -4.04 5.97 6.28
N VAL A 138 -4.85 5.40 5.38
CA VAL A 138 -5.30 6.07 4.17
C VAL A 138 -6.82 6.09 4.09
N GLY A 139 -7.43 7.21 4.44
CA GLY A 139 -8.83 7.53 4.10
C GLY A 139 -8.99 8.25 2.75
N GLY A 140 -7.97 9.00 2.33
CA GLY A 140 -7.89 9.77 1.09
C GLY A 140 -7.12 9.06 -0.02
N ARG A 141 -6.11 9.73 -0.59
CA ARG A 141 -5.23 9.18 -1.63
C ARG A 141 -3.76 9.27 -1.26
N PHE A 142 -3.06 8.14 -1.33
CA PHE A 142 -1.62 8.07 -1.19
C PHE A 142 -0.98 7.55 -2.47
N GLU A 143 0.01 8.26 -3.00
CA GLU A 143 0.78 7.83 -4.18
C GLU A 143 2.28 7.83 -3.86
N SER A 144 2.93 6.67 -4.02
CA SER A 144 4.39 6.57 -4.11
C SER A 144 4.78 6.32 -5.56
N LYS A 145 5.48 7.27 -6.18
CA LYS A 145 5.99 7.09 -7.55
C LYS A 145 7.23 6.19 -7.61
N GLY A 146 7.93 6.05 -6.48
CA GLY A 146 9.06 5.15 -6.30
C GLY A 146 8.71 3.88 -5.52
N ASN A 147 9.76 3.19 -5.07
CA ASN A 147 9.61 2.06 -4.15
C ASN A 147 9.21 2.56 -2.75
N LEU A 148 8.43 1.77 -2.03
CA LEU A 148 7.98 2.11 -0.68
C LEU A 148 8.34 0.97 0.28
N ILE A 149 9.05 1.32 1.35
CA ILE A 149 9.26 0.44 2.50
C ILE A 149 8.37 0.94 3.63
N PHE A 150 7.59 0.05 4.23
CA PHE A 150 6.63 0.38 5.28
C PHE A 150 6.57 -0.72 6.35
N GLU A 151 6.03 -0.42 7.53
CA GLU A 151 5.67 -1.46 8.50
C GLU A 151 4.27 -2.00 8.17
N SER A 152 3.26 -1.12 8.14
CA SER A 152 1.88 -1.48 7.84
C SER A 152 1.15 -0.42 7.03
N ILE A 153 0.16 -0.84 6.23
CA ILE A 153 -0.75 0.06 5.51
C ILE A 153 -2.19 -0.38 5.77
N ASP A 154 -3.04 0.55 6.22
CA ASP A 154 -4.50 0.42 6.26
C ASP A 154 -5.11 1.28 5.15
N VAL A 155 -5.83 0.63 4.22
CA VAL A 155 -6.38 1.28 3.03
C VAL A 155 -7.89 1.36 3.12
N GLY A 156 -8.42 2.46 3.64
CA GLY A 156 -9.83 2.84 3.48
C GLY A 156 -10.13 3.54 2.14
N GLY A 157 -9.15 4.29 1.62
CA GLY A 157 -9.22 5.10 0.40
C GLY A 157 -8.52 4.45 -0.79
N THR A 158 -7.51 5.13 -1.35
CA THR A 158 -6.73 4.62 -2.50
C THR A 158 -5.23 4.77 -2.27
N VAL A 159 -4.50 3.67 -2.52
CA VAL A 159 -3.03 3.63 -2.48
C VAL A 159 -2.49 3.18 -3.83
N ASP A 160 -1.61 4.00 -4.40
CA ASP A 160 -0.87 3.71 -5.64
C ASP A 160 0.63 3.64 -5.34
N ILE A 161 1.28 2.49 -5.59
CA ILE A 161 2.73 2.31 -5.52
C ILE A 161 3.24 1.97 -6.92
N ASN A 162 3.85 2.94 -7.62
CA ASN A 162 4.35 2.76 -8.98
C ASN A 162 5.67 1.95 -9.03
N GLY A 163 6.34 1.80 -7.89
CA GLY A 163 7.50 0.92 -7.72
C GLY A 163 7.14 -0.45 -7.11
N ASN A 164 8.08 -1.00 -6.34
CA ASN A 164 7.85 -2.16 -5.48
C ASN A 164 7.45 -1.70 -4.07
N GLY A 165 6.63 -2.50 -3.40
CA GLY A 165 6.32 -2.37 -1.97
C GLY A 165 6.99 -3.46 -1.14
N GLU A 166 7.56 -3.09 0.00
CA GLU A 166 8.08 -4.04 0.99
C GLU A 166 7.60 -3.63 2.40
N GLY A 167 6.96 -4.55 3.12
CA GLY A 167 6.54 -4.27 4.49
C GLY A 167 6.14 -5.49 5.30
N GLU A 168 5.39 -5.28 6.38
CA GLU A 168 4.95 -6.38 7.25
C GLU A 168 3.55 -6.86 6.89
N GLU A 169 2.57 -5.98 6.86
CA GLU A 169 1.16 -6.32 6.63
C GLU A 169 0.42 -5.20 5.88
N VAL A 170 -0.68 -5.54 5.21
CA VAL A 170 -1.59 -4.58 4.58
C VAL A 170 -3.04 -5.04 4.75
N ASP A 171 -3.91 -4.14 5.17
CA ASP A 171 -5.38 -4.32 5.15
C ASP A 171 -6.00 -3.38 4.10
N ILE A 172 -6.90 -3.92 3.28
CA ILE A 172 -7.50 -3.22 2.16
C ILE A 172 -9.02 -3.27 2.26
N GLY A 173 -9.62 -2.19 2.78
CA GLY A 173 -11.05 -1.89 2.61
C GLY A 173 -11.37 -1.20 1.28
N GLY A 174 -10.44 -0.41 0.76
CA GLY A 174 -10.54 0.44 -0.44
C GLY A 174 -9.87 -0.16 -1.68
N MET A 175 -8.90 0.57 -2.24
CA MET A 175 -8.16 0.16 -3.44
C MET A 175 -6.65 0.28 -3.24
N LEU A 176 -5.92 -0.80 -3.54
CA LEU A 176 -4.46 -0.82 -3.65
C LEU A 176 -4.04 -1.20 -5.07
N GLU A 177 -3.17 -0.40 -5.68
CA GLU A 177 -2.43 -0.78 -6.87
C GLU A 177 -0.92 -0.70 -6.62
N VAL A 178 -0.21 -1.81 -6.87
CA VAL A 178 1.25 -1.88 -6.87
C VAL A 178 1.68 -2.27 -8.28
N SER A 179 2.40 -1.40 -8.97
CA SER A 179 2.84 -1.67 -10.35
C SER A 179 3.93 -2.75 -10.41
N GLY A 180 4.81 -2.79 -9.40
CA GLY A 180 5.88 -3.78 -9.27
C GLY A 180 5.49 -5.01 -8.43
N ASN A 181 6.46 -5.50 -7.67
CA ASN A 181 6.26 -6.57 -6.70
C ASN A 181 5.79 -6.02 -5.36
N LEU A 182 5.04 -6.84 -4.61
CA LEU A 182 4.70 -6.58 -3.22
C LEU A 182 5.24 -7.73 -2.36
N GLN A 183 6.09 -7.42 -1.39
CA GLN A 183 6.63 -8.39 -0.45
C GLN A 183 6.21 -8.02 0.98
N LEU A 184 5.52 -8.93 1.64
CA LEU A 184 5.07 -8.78 3.02
C LEU A 184 5.68 -9.88 3.88
N LYS A 185 5.99 -9.55 5.14
CA LYS A 185 6.46 -10.55 6.11
C LYS A 185 5.33 -11.35 6.75
N ARG A 186 4.12 -10.77 6.80
CA ARG A 186 2.92 -11.31 7.42
C ARG A 186 1.79 -11.32 6.38
N ASP A 187 0.66 -10.73 6.71
CA ASP A 187 -0.61 -11.02 6.06
C ASP A 187 -1.04 -9.90 5.11
N LEU A 188 -1.82 -10.27 4.10
CA LEU A 188 -2.56 -9.35 3.24
C LEU A 188 -4.04 -9.67 3.34
N GLU A 189 -4.82 -8.74 3.91
CA GLU A 189 -6.27 -8.85 4.00
C GLU A 189 -6.94 -7.94 2.97
N ILE A 190 -7.90 -8.48 2.23
CA ILE A 190 -8.53 -7.77 1.10
C ILE A 190 -10.04 -7.86 1.21
N GLY A 191 -10.67 -6.84 1.79
CA GLY A 191 -12.11 -6.59 1.68
C GLY A 191 -12.50 -5.86 0.38
N GLY A 192 -11.60 -5.00 -0.12
CA GLY A 192 -11.77 -4.15 -1.29
C GLY A 192 -11.19 -4.74 -2.58
N LYS A 193 -10.31 -3.98 -3.25
CA LYS A 193 -9.64 -4.39 -4.49
C LYS A 193 -8.14 -4.19 -4.41
N ALA A 194 -7.38 -5.22 -4.79
CA ALA A 194 -5.94 -5.15 -4.92
C ALA A 194 -5.50 -5.54 -6.34
N ARG A 195 -4.53 -4.80 -6.89
CA ARG A 195 -3.85 -5.16 -8.14
C ARG A 195 -2.34 -5.09 -7.94
N ILE A 196 -1.66 -6.21 -8.13
CA ILE A 196 -0.19 -6.31 -8.06
C ILE A 196 0.33 -6.68 -9.44
N GLY A 197 1.04 -5.76 -10.10
CA GLY A 197 1.54 -5.96 -11.45
C GLY A 197 2.60 -7.06 -11.57
N GLY A 198 3.32 -7.35 -10.48
CA GLY A 198 4.35 -8.36 -10.39
C GLY A 198 4.01 -9.51 -9.43
N ILE A 199 5.03 -9.96 -8.71
CA ILE A 199 4.91 -11.05 -7.74
C ILE A 199 4.44 -10.49 -6.41
N LEU A 200 3.43 -11.13 -5.83
CA LEU A 200 3.02 -10.96 -4.45
C LEU A 200 3.64 -12.08 -3.60
N LYS A 201 4.49 -11.74 -2.64
CA LYS A 201 5.09 -12.67 -1.67
C LYS A 201 4.67 -12.32 -0.26
N LEU A 202 4.20 -13.29 0.51
CA LEU A 202 3.72 -13.06 1.88
C LEU A 202 3.61 -14.33 2.72
N ALA A 203 3.23 -14.21 4.00
CA ALA A 203 2.92 -15.36 4.85
C ALA A 203 1.55 -15.96 4.50
N SER A 204 0.48 -15.16 4.66
CA SER A 204 -0.91 -15.60 4.46
C SER A 204 -1.78 -14.56 3.76
N LEU A 205 -2.60 -15.00 2.82
CA LEU A 205 -3.50 -14.12 2.04
C LEU A 205 -4.97 -14.39 2.35
N GLU A 206 -5.74 -13.38 2.75
CA GLU A 206 -7.20 -13.45 2.83
C GLU A 206 -7.87 -12.53 1.79
N VAL A 207 -8.72 -13.12 0.95
CA VAL A 207 -9.44 -12.40 -0.11
C VAL A 207 -10.95 -12.49 0.10
N GLY A 208 -11.53 -11.49 0.78
CA GLY A 208 -12.97 -11.27 0.80
C GLY A 208 -13.49 -10.56 -0.46
N GLY A 209 -12.70 -9.65 -1.01
CA GLY A 209 -13.00 -8.81 -2.17
C GLY A 209 -12.44 -9.37 -3.49
N MET A 210 -11.52 -8.62 -4.12
CA MET A 210 -10.88 -9.02 -5.37
C MET A 210 -9.38 -8.74 -5.37
N ILE A 211 -8.60 -9.72 -5.83
CA ILE A 211 -7.18 -9.53 -6.15
C ILE A 211 -6.87 -9.94 -7.59
N GLU A 212 -6.06 -9.12 -8.26
CA GLU A 212 -5.35 -9.50 -9.49
C GLU A 212 -3.85 -9.40 -9.26
N ALA A 213 -3.10 -10.47 -9.57
CA ALA A 213 -1.65 -10.48 -9.47
C ALA A 213 -1.00 -11.25 -10.62
N ASP A 214 0.29 -11.07 -10.86
CA ASP A 214 1.00 -11.89 -11.84
C ASP A 214 1.24 -13.29 -11.26
N LEU A 215 1.83 -13.37 -10.07
CA LEU A 215 2.09 -14.60 -9.31
C LEU A 215 1.86 -14.32 -7.83
N ILE A 216 1.21 -15.24 -7.13
CA ILE A 216 1.08 -15.20 -5.67
C ILE A 216 1.91 -16.34 -5.08
N GLU A 217 2.81 -16.04 -4.14
CA GLU A 217 3.59 -17.01 -3.37
C GLU A 217 3.37 -16.73 -1.87
N ALA A 218 2.44 -17.48 -1.27
CA ALA A 218 2.20 -17.46 0.18
C ALA A 218 2.96 -18.59 0.86
N GLU A 219 3.56 -18.33 2.02
CA GLU A 219 4.31 -19.35 2.77
C GLU A 219 3.39 -20.39 3.42
N ASP A 220 2.24 -19.96 3.92
CA ASP A 220 1.31 -20.79 4.68
C ASP A 220 -0.01 -21.00 3.93
N GLU A 221 -0.85 -19.97 3.85
CA GLU A 221 -2.21 -20.15 3.34
C GLU A 221 -2.70 -19.05 2.39
N VAL A 222 -3.64 -19.43 1.53
CA VAL A 222 -4.42 -18.52 0.70
C VAL A 222 -5.90 -18.88 0.89
N GLU A 223 -6.65 -17.96 1.48
CA GLU A 223 -8.10 -18.05 1.65
C GLU A 223 -8.82 -17.11 0.68
N VAL A 224 -9.76 -17.64 -0.09
CA VAL A 224 -10.51 -16.87 -1.10
C VAL A 224 -12.00 -17.00 -0.88
N GLY A 225 -12.60 -16.02 -0.23
CA GLY A 225 -14.05 -15.81 -0.17
C GLY A 225 -14.61 -15.08 -1.39
N GLY A 226 -13.80 -14.24 -2.03
CA GLY A 226 -14.14 -13.39 -3.16
C GLY A 226 -13.61 -13.90 -4.51
N ARG A 227 -12.81 -13.07 -5.18
CA ARG A 227 -12.22 -13.35 -6.50
C ARG A 227 -10.71 -13.22 -6.50
N LEU A 228 -10.04 -14.24 -7.00
CA LEU A 228 -8.60 -14.26 -7.22
C LEU A 228 -8.33 -14.43 -8.71
N ARG A 229 -7.45 -13.60 -9.27
CA ARG A 229 -6.95 -13.77 -10.64
C ARG A 229 -5.43 -13.70 -10.65
N THR A 230 -4.80 -14.74 -11.20
CA THR A 230 -3.37 -14.75 -11.47
C THR A 230 -3.04 -15.14 -12.90
N SER A 231 -1.99 -14.56 -13.46
CA SER A 231 -1.53 -14.86 -14.82
C SER A 231 -0.51 -16.01 -14.86
N LYS A 232 0.27 -16.18 -13.79
CA LYS A 232 1.32 -17.20 -13.60
C LYS A 232 1.01 -18.19 -12.48
N GLY A 233 -0.12 -18.02 -11.81
CA GLY A 233 -0.65 -18.95 -10.79
C GLY A 233 -0.52 -18.44 -9.35
N THR A 234 -0.95 -19.30 -8.43
CA THR A 234 -0.97 -19.09 -6.98
C THR A 234 -0.36 -20.30 -6.30
N ARG A 235 0.57 -20.07 -5.37
CA ARG A 235 1.28 -21.10 -4.62
C ARG A 235 1.13 -20.88 -3.11
N ALA A 236 0.77 -21.93 -2.38
CA ALA A 236 0.73 -21.93 -0.91
C ALA A 236 0.81 -23.36 -0.35
N LYS A 237 1.05 -23.55 0.96
CA LYS A 237 0.90 -24.89 1.57
C LYS A 237 -0.57 -25.31 1.57
N THR A 238 -1.46 -24.39 1.92
CA THR A 238 -2.91 -24.59 1.92
C THR A 238 -3.59 -23.53 1.06
N ILE A 239 -4.54 -23.93 0.22
CA ILE A 239 -5.42 -23.02 -0.52
C ILE A 239 -6.86 -23.40 -0.20
N GLU A 240 -7.62 -22.47 0.39
CA GLU A 240 -9.04 -22.65 0.66
C GLU A 240 -9.87 -21.67 -0.16
N LEU A 241 -10.78 -22.20 -0.98
CA LEU A 241 -11.78 -21.43 -1.68
C LEU A 241 -13.12 -21.56 -0.97
N GLY A 242 -13.72 -20.43 -0.59
CA GLY A 242 -15.04 -20.36 0.01
C GLY A 242 -16.19 -20.69 -0.94
N HIS A 243 -17.41 -20.65 -0.41
CA HIS A 243 -18.63 -20.92 -1.19
C HIS A 243 -18.86 -19.85 -2.28
N ARG A 244 -19.05 -20.26 -3.54
CA ARG A 244 -19.19 -19.39 -4.74
C ARG A 244 -17.98 -18.49 -5.05
N SER A 245 -16.81 -18.76 -4.48
CA SER A 245 -15.61 -18.00 -4.84
C SER A 245 -15.10 -18.38 -6.24
N GLU A 246 -14.22 -17.55 -6.79
CA GLU A 246 -13.65 -17.73 -8.11
C GLU A 246 -12.14 -17.52 -8.07
N ALA A 247 -11.38 -18.51 -8.53
CA ALA A 247 -9.96 -18.38 -8.79
C ALA A 247 -9.66 -18.65 -10.27
N ILE A 248 -9.01 -17.69 -10.92
CA ILE A 248 -8.53 -17.79 -12.30
C ILE A 248 -7.01 -17.80 -12.25
N GLY A 249 -6.36 -18.69 -12.99
CA GLY A 249 -4.95 -19.02 -12.83
C GLY A 249 -4.75 -20.38 -12.15
N VAL A 250 -3.56 -20.95 -12.36
CA VAL A 250 -3.19 -22.27 -11.82
C VAL A 250 -3.03 -22.20 -10.30
N LEU A 251 -3.65 -23.13 -9.57
CA LEU A 251 -3.48 -23.31 -8.13
C LEU A 251 -2.50 -24.44 -7.85
N VAL A 252 -1.48 -24.18 -7.02
CA VAL A 252 -0.49 -25.17 -6.61
C VAL A 252 -0.35 -25.17 -5.09
N GLY A 253 -0.60 -26.30 -4.43
CA GLY A 253 -0.38 -26.38 -2.99
C GLY A 253 -0.31 -27.78 -2.40
N GLY A 254 0.00 -27.90 -1.12
CA GLY A 254 -0.04 -29.19 -0.43
C GLY A 254 -1.48 -29.68 -0.27
N ARG A 255 -2.36 -28.80 0.23
CA ARG A 255 -3.80 -29.04 0.33
C ARG A 255 -4.58 -27.96 -0.41
N VAL A 256 -5.51 -28.36 -1.25
CA VAL A 256 -6.45 -27.44 -1.92
C VAL A 256 -7.87 -27.88 -1.59
N LYS A 257 -8.63 -27.00 -0.94
CA LYS A 257 -10.03 -27.22 -0.59
C LYS A 257 -10.89 -26.20 -1.32
N ILE A 258 -11.93 -26.68 -2.00
CA ILE A 258 -12.77 -25.88 -2.89
C ILE A 258 -14.21 -26.01 -2.44
N GLY A 259 -14.76 -24.95 -1.87
CA GLY A 259 -16.12 -24.90 -1.35
C GLY A 259 -17.18 -24.95 -2.45
N ASP A 260 -18.43 -25.20 -2.04
CA ASP A 260 -19.52 -25.45 -2.97
C ASP A 260 -19.72 -24.30 -3.96
N ASN A 261 -20.09 -24.65 -5.18
CA ASN A 261 -20.38 -23.72 -6.28
C ASN A 261 -19.21 -22.82 -6.70
N ALA A 262 -17.98 -23.06 -6.21
CA ALA A 262 -16.81 -22.31 -6.61
C ALA A 262 -16.33 -22.67 -8.02
N ARG A 263 -15.49 -21.80 -8.58
CA ARG A 263 -14.89 -21.97 -9.91
C ARG A 263 -13.38 -21.83 -9.83
N VAL A 264 -12.68 -22.80 -10.37
CA VAL A 264 -11.22 -22.79 -10.51
C VAL A 264 -10.82 -23.18 -11.92
N GLU A 265 -9.63 -22.75 -12.35
CA GLU A 265 -8.99 -23.32 -13.54
C GLU A 265 -8.27 -24.62 -13.16
N ASP A 266 -6.94 -24.65 -13.26
CA ASP A 266 -6.16 -25.86 -13.05
C ASP A 266 -5.66 -25.98 -11.61
N VAL A 267 -5.71 -27.19 -11.06
CA VAL A 267 -5.31 -27.48 -9.68
C VAL A 267 -4.24 -28.58 -9.66
N TYR A 268 -3.14 -28.30 -8.96
CA TYR A 268 -2.05 -29.23 -8.68
C TYR A 268 -1.83 -29.31 -7.17
N ALA A 269 -2.08 -30.46 -6.55
CA ALA A 269 -1.89 -30.57 -5.11
C ALA A 269 -1.55 -31.98 -4.60
N ASP A 270 -1.06 -32.12 -3.37
CA ASP A 270 -1.00 -33.44 -2.75
C ASP A 270 -2.41 -33.94 -2.42
N THR A 271 -3.26 -33.07 -1.88
CA THR A 271 -4.66 -33.37 -1.56
C THR A 271 -5.61 -32.33 -2.14
N VAL A 272 -6.63 -32.79 -2.87
CA VAL A 272 -7.73 -31.94 -3.37
C VAL A 272 -9.06 -32.38 -2.78
N GLU A 273 -9.79 -31.45 -2.19
CA GLU A 273 -11.17 -31.64 -1.72
C GLU A 273 -12.10 -30.65 -2.44
N MET A 274 -13.10 -31.14 -3.17
CA MET A 274 -14.11 -30.31 -3.82
C MET A 274 -15.49 -30.58 -3.23
N GLY A 275 -16.15 -29.51 -2.77
CA GLY A 275 -17.55 -29.49 -2.36
C GLY A 275 -18.51 -29.62 -3.55
N GLU A 276 -19.80 -29.44 -3.29
CA GLU A 276 -20.82 -29.67 -4.31
C GLU A 276 -20.76 -28.65 -5.47
N ARG A 277 -21.05 -29.10 -6.69
CA ARG A 277 -21.25 -28.24 -7.88
C ARG A 277 -20.04 -27.37 -8.25
N VAL A 278 -18.82 -27.74 -7.83
CA VAL A 278 -17.58 -27.07 -8.22
C VAL A 278 -17.35 -27.20 -9.72
N ARG A 279 -16.80 -26.15 -10.34
CA ARG A 279 -16.30 -26.19 -11.73
C ARG A 279 -14.79 -26.04 -11.72
N ALA A 280 -14.09 -26.99 -12.33
CA ALA A 280 -12.64 -26.99 -12.44
C ALA A 280 -12.17 -27.24 -13.89
N GLY A 281 -10.98 -26.76 -14.20
CA GLY A 281 -10.22 -27.10 -15.40
C GLY A 281 -9.62 -28.50 -15.28
N ASN A 282 -8.31 -28.59 -15.15
CA ASN A 282 -7.59 -29.84 -14.87
C ASN A 282 -7.38 -30.03 -13.36
N VAL A 283 -7.34 -31.29 -12.92
CA VAL A 283 -7.06 -31.65 -11.52
C VAL A 283 -5.99 -32.73 -11.46
N TYR A 284 -4.88 -32.40 -10.83
CA TYR A 284 -3.73 -33.28 -10.63
C TYR A 284 -3.47 -33.41 -9.13
N ALA A 285 -3.73 -34.60 -8.56
CA ALA A 285 -3.58 -34.80 -7.12
C ALA A 285 -3.02 -36.16 -6.70
N LYS A 286 -2.37 -36.29 -5.54
CA LYS A 286 -2.11 -37.64 -5.00
C LYS A 286 -3.41 -38.26 -4.47
N ASN A 287 -4.12 -37.48 -3.66
CA ASN A 287 -5.40 -37.83 -3.05
C ASN A 287 -6.47 -36.82 -3.49
N ALA A 288 -7.62 -37.32 -3.97
CA ALA A 288 -8.72 -36.46 -4.41
C ALA A 288 -10.06 -36.92 -3.83
N ARG A 289 -10.87 -35.98 -3.34
CA ARG A 289 -12.26 -36.21 -2.94
C ARG A 289 -13.17 -35.18 -3.61
N PHE A 290 -14.18 -35.64 -4.34
CA PHE A 290 -15.14 -34.80 -5.05
C PHE A 290 -16.57 -35.13 -4.63
N GLU A 291 -17.27 -34.12 -4.11
CA GLU A 291 -18.69 -34.22 -3.79
C GLU A 291 -19.59 -34.04 -5.03
N SER A 292 -20.90 -34.08 -4.82
CA SER A 292 -21.87 -34.25 -5.91
C SER A 292 -21.86 -33.10 -6.93
N ARG A 293 -22.15 -33.45 -8.19
CA ARG A 293 -22.34 -32.53 -9.33
C ARG A 293 -21.12 -31.67 -9.69
N CYS A 294 -19.92 -32.03 -9.27
CA CYS A 294 -18.70 -31.39 -9.76
C CYS A 294 -18.57 -31.55 -11.28
N ARG A 295 -18.05 -30.53 -11.95
CA ARG A 295 -17.79 -30.52 -13.40
C ARG A 295 -16.33 -30.16 -13.67
N ILE A 296 -15.59 -31.14 -14.16
CA ILE A 296 -14.18 -30.99 -14.50
C ILE A 296 -14.10 -30.99 -16.02
N SER A 297 -13.77 -29.85 -16.62
CA SER A 297 -13.71 -29.72 -18.07
C SER A 297 -12.43 -30.31 -18.68
N GLY A 298 -11.38 -30.43 -17.88
CA GLY A 298 -10.10 -30.99 -18.27
C GLY A 298 -9.91 -32.45 -17.84
N GLU A 299 -8.65 -32.80 -17.61
CA GLU A 299 -8.23 -34.14 -17.16
C GLU A 299 -8.18 -34.23 -15.62
N VAL A 300 -8.54 -35.40 -15.09
CA VAL A 300 -8.27 -35.78 -13.70
C VAL A 300 -7.17 -36.83 -13.67
N ARG A 301 -6.05 -36.52 -13.00
CA ARG A 301 -4.99 -37.49 -12.69
C ARG A 301 -4.79 -37.64 -11.21
N TYR A 302 -4.64 -38.89 -10.79
CA TYR A 302 -4.31 -39.23 -9.42
C TYR A 302 -3.29 -40.35 -9.31
N SER A 303 -2.53 -40.34 -8.20
CA SER A 303 -1.47 -41.33 -7.96
C SER A 303 -1.71 -42.25 -6.74
N GLU A 304 -2.57 -41.87 -5.79
CA GLU A 304 -2.86 -42.68 -4.59
C GLU A 304 -4.35 -43.04 -4.47
N ARG A 305 -5.21 -42.10 -4.09
CA ARG A 305 -6.64 -42.34 -3.82
C ARG A 305 -7.53 -41.33 -4.53
N ILE A 306 -8.68 -41.81 -5.01
CA ILE A 306 -9.75 -40.95 -5.50
C ILE A 306 -11.11 -41.41 -4.95
N GLU A 307 -11.88 -40.45 -4.44
CA GLU A 307 -13.27 -40.62 -4.01
C GLU A 307 -14.13 -39.61 -4.76
N ALA A 308 -15.11 -40.08 -5.51
CA ALA A 308 -16.01 -39.20 -6.25
C ALA A 308 -17.45 -39.71 -6.15
N GLU A 309 -18.39 -38.81 -5.91
CA GLU A 309 -19.82 -39.11 -5.98
C GLU A 309 -20.23 -39.52 -7.41
N PRO A 310 -21.26 -40.36 -7.59
CA PRO A 310 -21.60 -40.95 -8.89
C PRO A 310 -21.98 -39.94 -10.00
N ASP A 311 -22.33 -38.71 -9.62
CA ASP A 311 -22.79 -37.66 -10.53
C ASP A 311 -21.71 -36.60 -10.85
N VAL A 312 -20.46 -36.86 -10.47
CA VAL A 312 -19.29 -36.06 -10.88
C VAL A 312 -19.00 -36.31 -12.36
N VAL A 313 -18.85 -35.24 -13.13
CA VAL A 313 -18.57 -35.28 -14.57
C VAL A 313 -17.13 -34.87 -14.84
N GLY A 314 -16.33 -35.77 -15.43
CA GLY A 314 -14.96 -35.51 -15.89
C GLY A 314 -14.69 -36.20 -17.23
N TRP A 315 -13.92 -35.56 -18.12
CA TRP A 315 -13.72 -36.03 -19.50
C TRP A 315 -12.71 -37.18 -19.62
N ALA A 316 -11.73 -37.28 -18.71
CA ALA A 316 -10.78 -38.38 -18.66
C ALA A 316 -10.25 -38.58 -17.24
N TRP A 317 -10.31 -39.83 -16.75
CA TRP A 317 -9.78 -40.24 -15.44
C TRP A 317 -8.58 -41.14 -15.68
N ARG A 318 -7.41 -40.76 -15.17
CA ARG A 318 -6.18 -41.56 -15.32
C ARG A 318 -5.48 -41.77 -13.99
N ASN A 319 -5.15 -43.02 -13.71
CA ASN A 319 -4.20 -43.38 -12.68
C ASN A 319 -2.78 -43.31 -13.27
N GLY A 320 -1.86 -42.58 -12.64
CA GLY A 320 -0.50 -42.41 -13.13
C GLY A 320 0.34 -41.44 -12.29
N LEU A 321 1.62 -41.26 -12.67
CA LEU A 321 2.50 -40.30 -12.00
C LEU A 321 1.94 -38.87 -12.13
N VAL A 322 1.69 -38.24 -10.99
CA VAL A 322 1.25 -36.85 -10.80
C VAL A 322 2.42 -36.02 -10.32
#